data_AF-A0AAW1JK63-F1
#
_entry.id   AF-A0AAW1JK63-F1
#
_cell.length_a   1.000
_cell.length_b   1.000
_cell.length_c   1.000
_cell.angle_alpha   90.00
_cell.angle_beta   90.00
_cell.angle_gamma   90.00
#
_symmetry.space_group_name_H-M   'P 1'
#
loop_
_entity.id
_entity.type
_entity.pdbx_description
1 polymer ?
#
loop_
_entity_poly.entity_id
_entity_poly.type
_entity_poly.pdbx_seq_one_letter_code
_entity_poly.pdbx_strand_id
1 'polypeptide(L)'
;MSATLTLVLLQFACYTIPAEQLAFEFNDLSSVLYTTKWYTNTIQFQKLLLFMMAKSQTIPYFTGAGIMNINVDTFGSVIKKSFSFYAIMKNILIK
;
A
#
# COMPACT_ATOMS: atom_id res chain seq x y z
N MET A 1 -8.41 27.61 -1.98
CA MET A 1 -9.31 26.45 -2.21
C MET A 1 -8.73 25.46 -3.23
N SER A 2 -8.33 25.89 -4.44
CA SER A 2 -7.67 24.97 -5.41
C SER A 2 -6.26 24.53 -4.93
N ALA A 3 -5.42 25.48 -4.51
CA ALA A 3 -4.06 25.20 -4.02
C ALA A 3 -4.01 24.31 -2.76
N THR A 4 -5.04 24.37 -1.91
CA THR A 4 -5.13 23.55 -0.69
C THR A 4 -5.53 22.11 -1.02
N LEU A 5 -6.40 21.90 -2.02
CA LEU A 5 -6.76 20.55 -2.48
C LEU A 5 -5.58 19.85 -3.14
N THR A 6 -4.81 20.56 -3.96
CA THR A 6 -3.60 19.99 -4.59
C THR A 6 -2.57 19.56 -3.55
N LEU A 7 -2.44 20.29 -2.45
CA LEU A 7 -1.48 20.00 -1.38
C LEU A 7 -1.88 18.76 -0.57
N VAL A 8 -3.18 18.60 -0.27
CA VAL A 8 -3.71 17.41 0.41
C VAL A 8 -3.58 16.15 -0.47
N LEU A 9 -3.83 16.27 -1.77
CA LEU A 9 -3.65 15.15 -2.71
C LEU A 9 -2.18 14.75 -2.83
N LEU A 10 -1.27 15.73 -2.89
CA LEU A 10 0.17 15.50 -2.91
C LEU A 10 0.65 14.79 -1.64
N GLN A 11 0.19 15.24 -0.47
CA GLN A 11 0.54 14.61 0.80
C GLN A 11 0.09 13.15 0.84
N PHE A 12 -1.14 12.86 0.40
CA PHE A 12 -1.64 11.49 0.36
C PHE A 12 -0.84 10.61 -0.61
N ALA A 13 -0.50 11.14 -1.79
CA ALA A 13 0.33 10.44 -2.76
C ALA A 13 1.73 10.12 -2.21
N CYS A 14 2.36 11.06 -1.49
CA CYS A 14 3.65 10.85 -0.84
C CYS A 14 3.64 9.70 0.18
N TYR A 15 2.50 9.41 0.82
CA TYR A 15 2.40 8.28 1.74
C TYR A 15 2.13 6.95 1.03
N THR A 16 1.32 6.94 -0.02
CA THR A 16 0.87 5.69 -0.66
C THR A 16 1.90 5.09 -1.60
N ILE A 17 2.72 5.91 -2.26
CA ILE A 17 3.75 5.44 -3.20
C ILE A 17 4.82 4.58 -2.51
N PRO A 18 5.50 5.03 -1.44
CA PRO A 18 6.51 4.21 -0.77
C PRO A 18 5.89 3.00 -0.07
N ALA A 19 4.65 3.11 0.43
CA ALA A 19 3.94 1.99 1.04
C ALA A 19 3.72 0.84 0.04
N GLU A 20 3.32 1.18 -1.19
CA GLU A 20 3.12 0.20 -2.26
C GLU A 20 4.43 -0.41 -2.74
N GLN A 21 5.47 0.40 -2.90
CA GLN A 21 6.79 -0.08 -3.30
C GLN A 21 7.38 -1.05 -2.27
N LEU A 22 7.25 -0.74 -0.98
CA LEU A 22 7.65 -1.64 0.09
C LEU A 22 6.86 -2.96 0.03
N ALA A 23 5.53 -2.91 -0.12
CA ALA A 23 4.71 -4.11 -0.23
C ALA A 23 5.12 -5.01 -1.41
N PHE A 24 5.43 -4.39 -2.56
CA PHE A 24 5.95 -5.09 -3.72
C PHE A 24 7.30 -5.77 -3.45
N GLU A 25 8.24 -5.04 -2.85
CA GLU A 25 9.59 -5.53 -2.57
C GLU A 25 9.59 -6.65 -1.52
N PHE A 26 8.70 -6.60 -0.52
CA PHE A 26 8.50 -7.71 0.42
C PHE A 26 7.97 -8.97 -0.27
N ASN A 27 7.05 -8.83 -1.22
CA ASN A 27 6.51 -9.96 -1.98
C ASN A 27 7.58 -10.59 -2.88
N ASP A 28 8.33 -9.75 -3.60
CA ASP A 28 9.43 -10.19 -4.44
C ASP A 28 10.53 -10.89 -3.62
N LEU A 29 10.91 -10.32 -2.47
CA LEU A 29 11.83 -10.93 -1.53
C LEU A 29 11.34 -12.32 -1.10
N SER A 30 10.06 -12.47 -0.77
CA SER A 30 9.46 -13.76 -0.43
C SER A 30 9.60 -14.79 -1.56
N SER A 31 9.37 -14.36 -2.80
CA SER A 31 9.46 -15.20 -4.00
C SER A 31 10.91 -15.64 -4.26
N VAL A 32 11.86 -14.71 -4.17
CA VAL A 32 13.29 -14.98 -4.33
C VAL A 32 13.76 -15.94 -3.26
N LEU A 33 13.43 -15.70 -1.98
CA LEU A 33 13.80 -16.60 -0.90
C LEU A 33 13.24 -18.01 -1.10
N TYR A 34 12.00 -18.14 -1.54
CA TYR A 34 11.41 -19.45 -1.82
C TYR A 34 12.14 -20.19 -2.96
N THR A 35 12.58 -19.45 -3.98
CA THR A 35 13.29 -19.99 -5.14
C THR A 35 14.74 -20.38 -4.83
N THR A 36 15.34 -19.82 -3.77
CA THR A 36 16.66 -20.26 -3.33
C THR A 36 16.64 -21.70 -2.80
N LYS A 37 17.75 -22.43 -2.90
CA LYS A 37 17.93 -23.79 -2.34
C LYS A 37 18.05 -23.75 -0.81
N TRP A 38 17.02 -23.21 -0.14
CA TRP A 38 16.97 -22.99 1.30
C TRP A 38 17.25 -24.28 2.09
N TYR A 39 16.80 -25.42 1.59
CA TYR A 39 16.98 -26.75 2.17
C TYR A 39 18.43 -27.25 2.19
N THR A 40 19.34 -26.63 1.43
CA THR A 40 20.77 -27.00 1.39
C THR A 40 21.62 -26.23 2.41
N ASN A 41 21.06 -25.17 3.01
CA ASN A 41 21.78 -24.33 3.98
C ASN A 41 21.72 -24.87 5.41
N THR A 42 22.51 -24.28 6.31
CA THR A 42 22.53 -24.64 7.74
C THR A 42 21.16 -24.45 8.39
N ILE A 43 20.87 -25.25 9.41
CA ILE A 43 19.59 -25.25 10.15
C ILE A 43 19.27 -23.85 10.73
N GLN A 44 20.29 -23.08 11.13
CA GLN A 44 20.11 -21.71 11.61
C GLN A 44 19.64 -20.77 10.49
N PHE A 45 20.22 -20.90 9.30
CA PHE A 45 19.84 -20.08 8.15
C PHE A 45 18.45 -20.44 7.62
N GLN A 46 18.09 -21.73 7.63
CA GLN A 46 16.74 -22.18 7.28
C GLN A 46 15.65 -21.57 8.17
N LYS A 47 15.89 -21.53 9.49
CA LYS A 47 14.95 -20.90 10.43
C LYS A 47 14.79 -19.40 10.18
N LEU A 48 15.90 -18.71 9.91
CA LEU A 48 15.89 -17.27 9.58
C LEU A 48 15.13 -17.00 8.28
N LEU A 49 15.38 -17.79 7.23
CA LEU A 49 14.68 -17.71 5.96
C LEU A 49 13.17 -17.95 6.11
N LEU A 50 12.79 -18.97 6.86
CA LEU A 50 11.38 -19.29 7.10
C LEU A 50 10.68 -18.17 7.87
N PHE A 51 11.36 -17.58 8.87
CA PHE A 51 10.85 -16.40 9.56
C PHE A 51 10.69 -15.21 8.61
N MET A 52 11.67 -14.97 7.75
CA MET A 52 11.63 -13.87 6.78
C MET A 52 10.51 -14.05 5.74
N MET A 53 10.31 -15.27 5.22
CA MET A 53 9.19 -15.62 4.34
C MET A 53 7.83 -15.48 5.03
N ALA A 54 7.72 -15.91 6.30
CA ALA A 54 6.49 -15.76 7.06
C ALA A 54 6.17 -14.27 7.32
N LYS A 55 7.20 -13.45 7.55
CA LYS A 55 7.05 -12.01 7.75
C LYS A 55 6.74 -11.24 6.48
N SER A 56 7.29 -11.64 5.33
CA SER A 56 6.97 -11.01 4.04
C SER A 56 5.54 -11.30 3.58
N GLN A 57 4.98 -12.46 3.94
CA GLN A 57 3.57 -12.77 3.69
C GLN A 57 2.62 -11.91 4.52
N THR A 58 3.04 -11.51 5.72
CA THR A 58 2.36 -10.48 6.50
C THR A 58 2.80 -9.10 6.03
N ILE A 59 2.37 -8.71 4.83
CA ILE A 59 2.60 -7.36 4.30
C ILE A 59 2.12 -6.37 5.37
N PRO A 60 2.98 -5.48 5.88
CA PRO A 60 2.56 -4.42 6.78
C PRO A 60 1.80 -3.40 5.94
N TYR A 61 0.57 -3.71 5.56
CA TYR A 61 -0.34 -2.68 5.11
C TYR A 61 -0.43 -1.70 6.26
N PHE A 62 0.16 -0.52 6.06
CA PHE A 62 0.11 0.55 7.03
C PHE A 62 -1.38 0.87 7.17
N THR A 63 -2.01 0.29 8.18
CA THR A 63 -3.46 0.35 8.30
C THR A 63 -3.72 1.71 8.92
N GLY A 64 -4.17 2.66 8.11
CA GLY A 64 -4.54 3.99 8.56
C GLY A 64 -5.58 3.85 9.67
N ALA A 65 -5.15 3.99 10.93
CA ALA A 65 -5.95 3.85 12.14
C ALA A 65 -6.76 2.52 12.26
N GLY A 66 -6.37 1.44 11.59
CA GLY A 66 -7.15 0.19 11.59
C GLY A 66 -8.35 0.17 10.62
N ILE A 67 -8.56 1.25 9.85
CA ILE A 67 -9.79 1.48 9.06
C ILE A 67 -9.56 1.21 7.58
N MET A 68 -8.37 1.51 7.05
CA MET A 68 -8.05 1.32 5.64
C MET A 68 -6.58 0.98 5.42
N ASN A 69 -6.32 0.07 4.48
CA ASN A 69 -4.95 -0.23 4.04
C ASN A 69 -4.45 0.94 3.19
N ILE A 70 -3.30 1.52 3.54
CA ILE A 70 -2.66 2.55 2.72
C ILE A 70 -2.04 1.86 1.50
N ASN A 71 -2.77 1.87 0.39
CA ASN A 71 -2.35 1.39 -0.94
C ASN A 71 -2.75 2.45 -1.99
N VAL A 72 -2.00 2.55 -3.09
CA VAL A 72 -2.36 3.29 -4.30
C VAL A 72 -3.81 3.04 -4.77
N ASP A 73 -4.33 1.82 -4.63
CA ASP A 73 -5.74 1.51 -4.96
C ASP A 73 -6.74 2.28 -4.09
N THR A 74 -6.42 2.42 -2.80
CA THR A 74 -7.25 3.19 -1.87
C THR A 74 -7.16 4.70 -2.14
N PHE A 75 -6.00 5.20 -2.54
CA PHE A 75 -5.85 6.58 -3.01
C PHE A 75 -6.73 6.87 -4.22
N GLY A 76 -6.69 6.02 -5.24
CA GLY A 76 -7.53 6.14 -6.42
C GLY A 76 -9.03 6.12 -6.05
N SER A 77 -9.42 5.27 -5.09
CA SER A 77 -10.79 5.21 -4.60
C SER A 77 -11.22 6.48 -3.86
N VAL A 78 -10.36 7.08 -3.04
CA VAL A 78 -10.63 8.35 -2.33
C VAL A 78 -10.80 9.50 -3.33
N ILE A 79 -9.96 9.57 -4.36
CA ILE A 79 -10.08 10.58 -5.41
C ILE A 79 -11.41 10.43 -6.17
N LYS A 80 -11.75 9.22 -6.60
CA LYS A 80 -13.02 8.96 -7.31
C LYS A 80 -14.22 9.40 -6.48
N LYS A 81 -14.26 9.02 -5.20
CA LYS A 81 -15.34 9.42 -4.28
C LYS A 81 -15.42 10.94 -4.11
N SER A 82 -14.27 11.61 -4.00
CA SER A 82 -14.21 13.08 -3.91
C SER A 82 -14.79 13.75 -5.15
N PHE A 83 -14.46 13.26 -6.35
CA PHE A 83 -15.03 13.76 -7.60
C PHE A 83 -16.52 13.45 -7.74
N SER A 84 -16.97 12.26 -7.34
CA SER A 84 -18.39 11.92 -7.33
C SER A 84 -19.18 12.86 -6.40
N PHE A 85 -18.66 13.14 -5.21
CA PHE A 85 -19.27 14.08 -4.28
C PHE A 85 -19.34 15.49 -4.88
N TYR A 86 -18.24 15.95 -5.49
CA TYR A 86 -18.21 17.24 -6.18
C TYR A 86 -19.25 17.32 -7.32
N ALA A 87 -19.36 16.26 -8.14
CA ALA A 87 -20.32 16.20 -9.23
C ALA A 87 -21.78 16.24 -8.73
N ILE A 88 -22.09 15.49 -7.66
CA ILE A 88 -23.41 15.53 -7.01
C ILE A 88 -23.72 16.94 -6.52
N MET A 89 -22.78 17.57 -5.81
CA MET A 89 -23.02 18.90 -5.24
C MET A 89 -23.18 19.96 -6.33
N LYS A 90 -22.41 19.86 -7.41
CA LYS A 90 -22.56 20.71 -8.59
C LYS A 90 -23.94 20.53 -9.25
N ASN A 91 -24.42 19.30 -9.38
CA ASN A 91 -25.73 19.00 -9.97
C ASN A 91 -26.89 19.51 -9.11
N ILE A 92 -26.77 19.47 -7.78
CA ILE A 92 -27.77 20.01 -6.85
C ILE A 92 -27.78 21.55 -6.91
N LEU A 93 -26.62 22.18 -7.04
CA LEU A 93 -26.48 23.65 -7.01
C LEU A 93 -26.81 24.32 -8.36
N ILE A 94 -26.72 23.59 -9.48
CA ILE A 94 -27.10 24.06 -10.82
C ILE A 94 -28.59 23.87 -11.12
N LYS A 95 -29.32 23.16 -10.24
CA LYS A 95 -30.77 22.99 -10.30
C LYS A 95 -31.46 24.04 -9.43
#